data_AF-A0A948RXY3-F1
#
_entry.id   AF-A0A948RXY3-F1
#
_cell.length_a   1.000
_cell.length_b   1.000
_cell.length_c   1.000
_cell.angle_alpha   90.00
_cell.angle_beta   90.00
_cell.angle_gamma   90.00
#
_symmetry.space_group_name_H-M   'P 1'
#
loop_
_entity.id
_entity.type
_entity.pdbx_description
1 polymer ?
#
loop_
_entity_poly.entity_id
_entity_poly.type
_entity_poly.pdbx_seq_one_letter_code
_entity_poly.pdbx_strand_id
1 'polypeptide(L)'
;MAKKQTKPATKKDAKKAKAEQKTTAPKTAEIIAPDPITTAPAPAPEPAPKPDPSEPLVVFAFRLTRAERDLIHKATGSGKATKFVKGVVVAAARGDLDAVKAIIEKGVS
;
A
#
# COMPACT_ATOMS: atom_id res chain seq x y z
N MET A 1 39.92 -44.81 -24.27
CA MET A 1 39.52 -44.64 -25.69
C MET A 1 38.52 -43.48 -25.72
N ALA A 2 38.95 -42.24 -26.06
CA ALA A 2 38.85 -41.62 -27.40
C ALA A 2 37.39 -41.58 -27.91
N LYS A 3 36.73 -40.47 -28.29
CA LYS A 3 37.19 -39.14 -28.76
C LYS A 3 35.98 -38.17 -28.85
N LYS A 4 36.29 -36.87 -28.71
CA LYS A 4 35.77 -35.66 -29.43
C LYS A 4 34.27 -35.32 -29.33
N GLN A 5 33.88 -34.18 -28.74
CA GLN A 5 33.99 -32.79 -29.24
C GLN A 5 33.22 -32.49 -30.53
N THR A 6 32.21 -31.60 -30.42
CA THR A 6 31.99 -30.45 -31.32
C THR A 6 30.97 -29.45 -30.71
N LYS A 7 31.47 -28.33 -30.19
CA LYS A 7 30.94 -26.96 -30.43
C LYS A 7 31.55 -26.47 -31.78
N PRO A 8 31.08 -25.45 -32.53
CA PRO A 8 30.74 -24.10 -32.01
C PRO A 8 29.77 -23.19 -32.85
N ALA A 9 29.59 -21.95 -32.36
CA ALA A 9 29.39 -20.65 -33.06
C ALA A 9 28.12 -20.45 -33.93
N THR A 10 27.38 -19.34 -33.84
CA THR A 10 27.75 -17.95 -34.22
C THR A 10 26.86 -16.93 -33.46
N LYS A 11 27.37 -15.96 -32.68
CA LYS A 11 27.83 -14.60 -33.05
C LYS A 11 27.02 -13.93 -34.19
N LYS A 12 26.41 -12.76 -33.93
CA LYS A 12 26.95 -11.44 -34.33
C LYS A 12 25.85 -10.39 -34.67
N ASP A 13 25.85 -9.30 -33.90
CA ASP A 13 25.59 -7.89 -34.25
C ASP A 13 24.37 -7.45 -35.10
N ALA A 14 23.52 -6.62 -34.49
CA ALA A 14 22.97 -5.38 -35.11
C ALA A 14 22.52 -4.44 -33.96
N LYS A 15 23.34 -3.47 -33.52
CA LYS A 15 23.59 -2.14 -34.11
C LYS A 15 22.41 -1.16 -33.99
N LYS A 16 22.49 -0.34 -32.93
CA LYS A 16 22.43 1.14 -32.92
C LYS A 16 21.39 1.82 -33.82
N ALA A 17 20.45 2.53 -33.20
CA ALA A 17 19.97 3.82 -33.73
C ALA A 17 19.53 4.74 -32.58
N LYS A 18 20.44 5.65 -32.24
CA LYS A 18 20.18 6.94 -31.61
C LYS A 18 19.56 7.84 -32.68
N ALA A 19 18.47 8.53 -32.39
CA ALA A 19 17.99 9.66 -33.20
C ALA A 19 17.43 10.76 -32.30
N GLU A 20 18.31 11.72 -31.99
CA GLU A 20 17.97 13.12 -31.69
C GLU A 20 17.96 13.89 -33.02
N GLN A 21 16.91 14.68 -33.26
CA GLN A 21 16.84 15.87 -34.13
C GLN A 21 15.75 16.74 -33.48
N LYS A 22 15.93 17.93 -32.90
CA LYS A 22 16.70 19.17 -33.15
C LYS A 22 16.35 19.90 -34.45
N THR A 23 15.62 21.02 -34.32
CA THR A 23 15.77 22.27 -35.12
C THR A 23 14.99 23.42 -34.41
N THR A 24 15.67 24.38 -33.74
CA THR A 24 15.93 25.82 -34.11
C THR A 24 14.68 26.76 -34.02
N ALA A 25 14.50 27.63 -33.02
CA ALA A 25 15.10 28.97 -32.72
C ALA A 25 14.69 30.11 -33.72
N PRO A 26 14.71 31.43 -33.40
CA PRO A 26 14.48 32.20 -32.15
C PRO A 26 13.56 33.45 -32.34
N LYS A 27 13.09 34.14 -31.27
CA LYS A 27 12.78 35.60 -31.32
C LYS A 27 12.76 36.26 -29.94
N THR A 28 13.60 37.29 -29.80
CA THR A 28 13.69 38.25 -28.69
C THR A 28 12.51 39.23 -28.71
N ALA A 29 11.88 39.50 -27.56
CA ALA A 29 11.30 40.80 -27.22
C ALA A 29 10.99 40.88 -25.71
N GLU A 30 11.67 41.82 -25.07
CA GLU A 30 11.53 42.34 -23.72
C GLU A 30 10.23 43.14 -23.57
N ILE A 31 9.37 42.83 -22.58
CA ILE A 31 8.39 43.76 -21.98
C ILE A 31 8.20 43.41 -20.49
N ILE A 32 8.15 44.46 -19.67
CA ILE A 32 8.22 44.53 -18.21
C ILE A 32 6.82 44.45 -17.54
N ALA A 33 6.77 43.70 -16.41
CA ALA A 33 5.83 43.72 -15.25
C ALA A 33 4.35 43.26 -15.42
N PRO A 34 3.65 42.81 -14.34
CA PRO A 34 4.06 42.56 -12.93
C PRO A 34 3.79 41.10 -12.45
N ASP A 35 4.38 40.76 -11.29
CA ASP A 35 4.35 39.47 -10.58
C ASP A 35 2.97 38.78 -10.46
N PRO A 36 2.85 37.48 -10.82
CA PRO A 36 1.80 36.65 -10.28
C PRO A 36 2.20 36.22 -8.86
N ILE A 37 1.44 36.73 -7.89
CA ILE A 37 1.47 36.38 -6.47
C ILE A 37 1.56 34.85 -6.33
N THR A 38 2.76 34.34 -6.06
CA THR A 38 2.99 32.93 -5.74
C THR A 38 2.43 32.69 -4.35
N THR A 39 1.25 32.08 -4.29
CA THR A 39 0.71 31.54 -3.04
C THR A 39 1.63 30.39 -2.62
N ALA A 40 2.31 30.57 -1.49
CA ALA A 40 3.17 29.54 -0.91
C ALA A 40 2.36 28.24 -0.69
N PRO A 41 2.88 27.05 -1.03
CA PRO A 41 2.21 25.80 -0.73
C PRO A 41 2.09 25.61 0.78
N ALA A 42 0.89 25.27 1.24
CA ALA A 42 0.62 24.90 2.62
C ALA A 42 1.59 23.79 3.08
N PRO A 43 2.08 23.83 4.34
CA PRO A 43 3.00 22.83 4.84
C PRO A 43 2.35 21.44 4.76
N ALA A 44 3.11 20.48 4.21
CA ALA A 44 2.71 19.08 4.18
C ALA A 44 2.43 18.59 5.60
N PRO A 45 1.38 17.76 5.81
CA PRO A 45 1.06 17.25 7.13
C PRO A 45 2.22 16.41 7.66
N GLU A 46 2.66 16.73 8.88
CA GLU A 46 3.70 15.97 9.57
C GLU A 46 3.27 14.51 9.75
N PRO A 47 4.19 13.54 9.54
CA PRO A 47 3.87 12.13 9.71
C PRO A 47 3.51 11.86 11.18
N ALA A 48 2.32 11.28 11.39
CA ALA A 48 1.83 10.92 12.71
C ALA A 48 2.85 10.02 13.45
N PRO A 49 3.02 10.23 14.77
CA PRO A 49 3.98 9.48 15.58
C PRO A 49 3.71 7.98 15.49
N LYS A 50 4.78 7.21 15.27
CA LYS A 50 4.74 5.75 15.24
C LYS A 50 4.52 5.26 16.68
N PRO A 51 3.61 4.30 16.92
CA PRO A 51 3.37 3.77 18.25
C PRO A 51 4.65 3.10 18.79
N ASP A 52 5.06 3.49 19.99
CA ASP A 52 6.17 2.88 20.72
C ASP A 52 5.90 1.38 20.96
N PRO A 53 6.83 0.48 20.63
CA PRO A 53 6.64 -0.96 20.73
C PRO A 53 6.88 -1.46 22.16
N SER A 54 6.24 -0.85 23.16
CA SER A 54 6.60 -1.08 24.56
C SER A 54 5.98 -2.33 25.18
N GLU A 55 4.95 -2.92 24.56
CA GLU A 55 4.31 -4.13 25.08
C GLU A 55 4.57 -5.36 24.19
N PRO A 56 4.91 -6.52 24.78
CA PRO A 56 5.02 -7.77 24.04
C PRO A 56 3.65 -8.19 23.50
N LEU A 57 3.45 -8.05 22.19
CA LEU A 57 2.23 -8.46 21.50
C LEU A 57 2.30 -9.94 21.12
N VAL A 58 1.25 -10.69 21.43
CA VAL A 58 1.07 -12.09 21.01
C VAL A 58 0.03 -12.18 19.89
N VAL A 59 0.19 -13.18 19.02
CA VAL A 59 -0.74 -13.44 17.90
C VAL A 59 -1.70 -14.56 18.28
N PHE A 60 -2.99 -14.29 18.16
CA PHE A 60 -4.03 -15.31 18.19
C PHE A 60 -4.53 -15.54 16.76
N ALA A 61 -4.33 -16.74 16.21
CA ALA A 61 -4.67 -17.07 14.83
C ALA A 61 -5.75 -18.16 14.75
N PHE A 62 -6.74 -17.96 13.88
CA PHE A 62 -7.80 -18.92 13.58
C PHE A 62 -7.72 -19.32 12.10
N ARG A 63 -8.04 -20.59 11.80
CA ARG A 63 -8.33 -21.01 10.43
C ARG A 63 -9.82 -20.80 10.19
N LEU A 64 -10.15 -19.95 9.23
CA LEU A 64 -11.52 -19.70 8.82
C LEU A 64 -11.77 -20.36 7.46
N THR A 65 -12.96 -20.94 7.32
CA THR A 65 -13.51 -21.26 6.01
C THR A 65 -13.82 -19.96 5.25
N ARG A 66 -13.99 -20.09 3.93
CA ARG A 66 -14.34 -18.95 3.07
C ARG A 66 -15.70 -18.36 3.48
N ALA A 67 -16.66 -19.22 3.83
CA ALA A 67 -17.98 -18.83 4.28
C ALA A 67 -17.95 -18.03 5.59
N GLU A 68 -17.19 -18.47 6.60
CA GLU A 68 -17.08 -17.74 7.87
C GLU A 68 -16.41 -16.37 7.69
N ARG A 69 -15.34 -16.32 6.89
CA ARG A 69 -14.71 -15.03 6.54
C ARG A 69 -15.71 -14.10 5.87
N ASP A 70 -16.48 -14.59 4.90
CA ASP A 70 -17.44 -13.79 4.17
C ASP A 70 -18.60 -13.32 5.06
N LEU A 71 -19.03 -14.14 6.03
CA LEU A 71 -19.99 -13.71 7.05
C LEU A 71 -19.44 -12.58 7.92
N ILE A 72 -18.20 -12.69 8.42
CA ILE A 72 -17.57 -11.65 9.22
C ILE A 72 -17.39 -10.37 8.39
N HIS A 73 -16.94 -10.50 7.14
CA HIS A 73 -16.77 -9.37 6.23
C HIS A 73 -18.10 -8.72 5.85
N LYS A 74 -19.18 -9.50 5.68
CA LYS A 74 -20.52 -8.97 5.39
C LYS A 74 -21.11 -8.26 6.61
N ALA A 75 -20.84 -8.75 7.81
CA ALA A 75 -21.29 -8.11 9.03
C ALA A 75 -20.57 -6.78 9.25
N THR A 76 -19.24 -6.73 9.15
CA THR A 76 -18.48 -5.55 9.63
C THR A 76 -17.72 -4.77 8.58
N GLY A 77 -17.67 -5.26 7.36
CA GLY A 77 -16.70 -4.85 6.35
C GLY A 77 -15.32 -5.46 6.59
N SER A 78 -14.58 -5.71 5.50
CA SER A 78 -13.24 -6.31 5.54
C SER A 78 -12.23 -5.50 6.36
N GLY A 79 -12.33 -4.17 6.33
CA GLY A 79 -11.42 -3.27 7.06
C GLY A 79 -11.61 -3.26 8.58
N LYS A 80 -12.75 -3.74 9.09
CA LYS A 80 -13.05 -3.74 10.53
C LYS A 80 -13.11 -5.15 11.14
N ALA A 81 -13.12 -6.20 10.32
CA ALA A 81 -13.24 -7.59 10.75
C ALA A 81 -12.30 -7.97 11.90
N THR A 82 -11.00 -7.67 11.78
CA THR A 82 -10.02 -8.00 12.83
C THR A 82 -10.29 -7.25 14.14
N LYS A 83 -10.68 -5.97 14.07
CA LYS A 83 -11.02 -5.17 15.26
C LYS A 83 -12.30 -5.67 15.92
N PHE A 84 -13.28 -6.07 15.11
CA PHE A 84 -14.52 -6.66 15.58
C PHE A 84 -14.26 -7.97 16.33
N VAL A 85 -13.56 -8.93 15.70
CA VAL A 85 -13.25 -10.23 16.34
C VAL A 85 -12.45 -10.03 17.63
N LYS A 86 -11.41 -9.19 17.61
CA LYS A 86 -10.64 -8.87 18.82
C LYS A 86 -11.53 -8.27 19.90
N GLY A 87 -12.39 -7.30 19.56
CA GLY A 87 -13.28 -6.64 20.51
C GLY A 87 -14.24 -7.62 21.18
N VAL A 88 -14.93 -8.45 20.39
CA VAL A 88 -15.86 -9.46 20.89
C VAL A 88 -15.16 -10.45 21.80
N VAL A 89 -14.02 -11.02 21.38
CA VAL A 89 -13.29 -12.03 22.16
C VAL A 89 -12.74 -11.45 23.46
N VAL A 90 -12.22 -10.22 23.45
CA VAL A 90 -11.72 -9.57 24.67
C VAL A 90 -12.84 -9.21 25.64
N ALA A 91 -13.97 -8.70 25.15
CA ALA A 91 -15.14 -8.41 25.99
C ALA A 91 -15.73 -9.69 26.59
N ALA A 92 -15.86 -10.74 25.78
CA ALA A 92 -16.33 -12.05 26.23
C ALA A 92 -15.40 -12.67 27.29
N ALA A 93 -14.08 -12.59 27.10
CA ALA A 93 -13.10 -13.08 28.08
C ALA A 93 -13.14 -12.31 29.42
N ARG A 94 -13.64 -11.07 29.42
CA ARG A 94 -13.87 -10.26 30.63
C ARG A 94 -15.22 -10.52 31.28
N GLY A 95 -16.09 -11.33 30.67
CA GLY A 95 -17.46 -11.56 31.13
C GLY A 95 -18.41 -10.38 30.89
N ASP A 96 -18.02 -9.42 30.05
CA ASP A 96 -18.79 -8.20 29.79
C ASP A 96 -19.74 -8.43 28.60
N LEU A 97 -20.93 -8.97 28.90
CA LEU A 97 -21.94 -9.28 27.89
C LEU A 97 -22.54 -8.02 27.25
N ASP A 98 -22.63 -6.92 27.98
CA ASP A 98 -23.13 -5.64 27.46
C ASP A 98 -22.15 -5.06 26.43
N ALA A 99 -20.84 -5.10 26.71
CA ALA A 99 -19.83 -4.71 25.73
C ALA A 99 -19.86 -5.62 24.48
N VAL A 100 -20.07 -6.92 24.62
CA VAL A 100 -20.23 -7.84 23.48
C VAL A 100 -21.42 -7.40 22.61
N LYS A 101 -22.58 -7.14 23.22
CA LYS A 101 -23.78 -6.68 22.49
C LYS A 101 -23.53 -5.35 21.78
N ALA A 102 -22.96 -4.36 22.49
CA ALA A 102 -22.65 -3.06 21.92
C ALA A 102 -21.68 -3.15 20.73
N ILE A 103 -20.70 -4.05 20.79
CA ILE A 103 -19.76 -4.30 19.68
C ILE A 103 -20.47 -4.96 18.50
N ILE A 104 -21.41 -5.88 18.74
CA ILE A 104 -22.22 -6.51 17.69
C ILE A 104 -23.10 -5.47 17.01
N GLU A 105 -23.83 -4.66 17.76
CA GLU A 105 -24.72 -3.62 17.22
C GLU A 105 -23.96 -2.55 16.43
N LYS A 106 -22.79 -2.13 16.90
CA LYS A 106 -21.92 -1.17 16.20
C LYS A 106 -21.17 -1.80 15.02
N GLY A 107 -20.92 -3.11 15.10
CA GLY A 107 -20.16 -3.87 14.13
C GLY A 107 -20.98 -4.24 12.90
N VAL A 108 -22.27 -4.50 13.05
CA VAL A 108 -23.19 -4.83 11.96
C VAL A 108 -23.67 -3.53 11.29
N SER A 109 -23.15 -3.20 10.11
CA SER A 109 -23.57 -2.04 9.31
C SER A 109 -23.52 -2.33 7.82
#